data_AF-A0A5J6U737-F1
#
_entry.id   AF-A0A5J6U737-F1
#
_cell.length_a   1.000
_cell.length_b   1.000
_cell.length_c   1.000
_cell.angle_alpha   90.00
_cell.angle_beta   90.00
_cell.angle_gamma   90.00
#
_symmetry.space_group_name_H-M   'P 1'
#
loop_
_entity.id
_entity.type
_entity.pdbx_description
1 polymer ?
#
loop_
_entity_poly.entity_id
_entity_poly.type
_entity_poly.pdbx_seq_one_letter_code
_entity_poly.pdbx_strand_id
1 'polypeptide(L)' 'MHWWSQQACDAAAEAQAADPSPTNLMAAAQVQALVSMAEALHRIATALEERDGADAAAPSIVRLK' A
#
# COMPACT_ATOMS: atom_id res chain seq x y z
N MET A 1 2.30 8.59 -3.93
CA MET A 1 2.52 8.22 -2.52
C MET A 1 1.24 8.50 -1.75
N HIS A 2 0.76 7.54 -0.98
CA HIS A 2 -0.47 7.72 -0.20
C HIS A 2 -0.20 8.59 1.03
N TRP A 3 -1.17 9.43 1.43
CA TRP A 3 -1.03 10.33 2.59
C TRP A 3 -0.67 9.58 3.89
N TRP A 4 -1.19 8.36 4.05
CA TRP A 4 -0.94 7.51 5.22
C TRP A 4 0.48 6.90 5.22
N SER A 5 1.09 6.68 4.05
CA SER A 5 2.49 6.23 3.94
C SER A 5 3.44 7.34 4.41
N GLN A 6 3.20 8.58 3.97
CA GLN A 6 4.03 9.72 4.36
C GLN A 6 3.92 9.97 5.87
N GLN A 7 2.70 9.99 6.41
CA GLN A 7 2.47 10.18 7.84
C GLN A 7 3.17 9.11 8.71
N ALA A 8 3.16 7.85 8.29
CA ALA A 8 3.81 6.78 9.03
C ALA A 8 5.34 6.93 9.03
N CYS A 9 5.94 7.28 7.89
CA CYS A 9 7.37 7.55 7.78
C CYS A 9 7.79 8.78 8.59
N ASP A 10 7.01 9.86 8.52
CA ASP A 10 7.29 11.09 9.26
C ASP A 10 7.24 10.85 10.78
N ALA A 11 6.19 10.16 11.27
CA ALA A 11 6.07 9.82 12.68
C ALA A 11 7.22 8.91 13.17
N ALA A 12 7.67 7.95 12.35
CA ALA A 12 8.81 7.10 12.67
C ALA A 12 10.12 7.89 12.70
N ALA A 13 10.32 8.83 11.77
CA ALA A 13 11.49 9.70 11.73
C ALA A 13 11.52 10.67 12.93
N GLU A 14 10.37 11.25 13.29
CA GLU A 14 10.22 12.12 14.47
C GLU A 14 10.52 11.36 15.77
N ALA A 15 9.97 10.15 15.92
CA ALA A 15 10.25 9.32 17.09
C ALA A 15 11.73 8.97 17.18
N GLN A 16 12.37 8.62 16.06
CA GLN A 16 13.79 8.30 15.99
C GLN A 16 14.69 9.51 16.29
N ALA A 17 14.29 10.70 15.84
CA ALA A 17 14.99 11.94 16.15
C ALA A 17 14.90 12.29 17.65
N ALA A 18 13.77 11.95 18.30
CA ALA A 18 13.57 12.16 19.73
C ALA A 18 14.33 11.14 20.60
N ASP A 19 14.43 9.88 20.17
CA ASP A 19 15.21 8.82 20.84
C ASP A 19 15.89 7.88 19.83
N PRO A 20 17.21 8.00 19.60
CA PRO A 20 17.94 7.14 18.66
C PRO A 20 18.37 5.80 19.28
N SER A 21 17.57 5.22 20.18
CA SER A 21 17.85 3.91 20.75
C SER A 21 17.78 2.79 19.69
N PRO A 22 18.57 1.70 19.82
CA PRO A 22 18.53 0.58 18.88
C PRO A 22 17.12 -0.01 18.68
N THR A 23 16.32 -0.02 19.74
CA THR A 23 14.91 -0.45 19.69
C THR A 23 14.09 0.46 18.77
N ASN A 24 14.29 1.77 18.84
CA ASN A 24 13.56 2.73 18.03
C ASN A 24 14.02 2.72 16.56
N LEU A 25 15.31 2.46 16.30
CA LEU A 25 15.81 2.18 14.94
C LEU A 25 15.12 0.94 14.33
N MET A 26 14.96 -0.13 15.12
CA MET A 26 14.22 -1.31 14.71
C MET A 26 12.73 -1.00 14.47
N ALA A 27 12.10 -0.21 15.33
CA ALA A 27 10.70 0.18 15.17
C ALA A 27 10.50 0.97 13.87
N ALA A 28 11.38 1.94 13.56
CA ALA A 28 11.32 2.70 12.31
C ALA A 28 11.48 1.80 11.07
N ALA A 29 12.39 0.82 11.11
CA ALA A 29 12.55 -0.16 10.05
C ALA A 29 11.30 -1.05 9.88
N GLN A 30 10.67 -1.46 10.99
CA GLN A 30 9.42 -2.21 10.97
C GLN A 30 8.27 -1.41 10.37
N VAL A 31 8.16 -0.13 10.71
CA VAL A 31 7.17 0.79 10.10
C VAL A 31 7.37 0.85 8.58
N GLN A 32 8.60 1.01 8.11
CA GLN A 32 8.90 1.03 6.68
C GLN A 32 8.48 -0.27 5.97
N ALA A 33 8.74 -1.43 6.60
CA ALA A 33 8.32 -2.72 6.06
C ALA A 33 6.79 -2.85 5.98
N LEU A 34 6.08 -2.43 7.03
CA LEU A 34 4.61 -2.45 7.07
C LEU A 34 3.99 -1.53 6.01
N VAL A 35 4.54 -0.33 5.83
CA VAL A 35 4.12 0.60 4.77
C VAL A 35 4.32 -0.04 3.40
N SER A 36 5.48 -0.66 3.14
CA SER A 36 5.74 -1.35 1.87
C SER A 36 4.77 -2.51 1.62
N MET A 37 4.41 -3.27 2.66
CA MET A 37 3.43 -4.34 2.55
C MET A 37 2.04 -3.79 2.22
N ALA A 38 1.61 -2.74 2.93
CA ALA A 38 0.31 -2.12 2.70
C ALA A 38 0.20 -1.51 1.29
N GLU A 39 1.28 -0.91 0.76
CA GLU A 39 1.31 -0.45 -0.64
C GLU A 39 1.21 -1.59 -1.65
N ALA A 40 1.85 -2.73 -1.37
CA ALA A 40 1.74 -3.92 -2.22
C ALA A 40 0.32 -4.47 -2.21
N LEU A 41 -0.31 -4.55 -1.04
CA LEU A 41 -1.71 -4.97 -0.90
C LEU A 41 -2.66 -4.01 -1.62
N HIS A 42 -2.42 -2.70 -1.53
CA HIS A 42 -3.22 -1.72 -2.25
C HIS A 42 -3.09 -1.90 -3.78
N ARG A 43 -1.88 -2.08 -4.30
CA ARG A 43 -1.66 -2.37 -5.73
C ARG A 43 -2.38 -3.63 -6.18
N ILE A 44 -2.37 -4.68 -5.36
CA ILE A 44 -3.12 -5.92 -5.65
C ILE A 44 -4.62 -5.64 -5.68
N ALA A 45 -5.16 -4.93 -4.69
CA ALA A 45 -6.58 -4.58 -4.64
C ALA A 45 -7.00 -3.77 -5.88
N THR A 46 -6.25 -2.71 -6.24
CA THR A 46 -6.52 -1.91 -7.44
C THR A 46 -6.47 -2.74 -8.71
N ALA A 47 -5.48 -3.63 -8.86
CA ALA A 47 -5.39 -4.51 -10.03
C ALA A 47 -6.56 -5.52 -10.11
N LEU A 48 -7.13 -5.94 -8.97
CA LEU A 48 -8.33 -6.77 -8.94
C LEU A 48 -9.57 -5.97 -9.33
N GLU A 49 -9.74 -4.76 -8.79
CA GLU A 49 -10.84 -3.85 -9.14
C GLU A 49 -10.85 -3.51 -10.64
N GLU A 50 -9.68 -3.24 -11.23
CA GLU A 50 -9.52 -2.97 -12.67
C GLU A 50 -9.89 -4.19 -13.52
N ARG A 51 -9.55 -5.41 -13.08
CA ARG A 51 -9.92 -6.65 -13.79
C ARG A 51 -11.43 -6.89 -13.76
N ASP A 52 -12.07 -6.70 -12.61
CA ASP A 52 -13.52 -6.84 -12.49
C ASP A 52 -14.26 -5.79 -13.34
N GLY A 53 -13.72 -4.57 -13.42
CA GLY A 53 -14.23 -3.52 -14.32
C GLY A 53 -14.02 -3.83 -15.81
N ALA A 54 -12.91 -4.47 -16.18
CA ALA A 54 -12.63 -4.89 -17.55
C ALA A 54 -13.50 -6.09 -17.99
N ASP A 55 -13.81 -7.02 -17.09
CA ASP A 55 -14.73 -8.13 -17.36
C ASP A 55 -16.19 -7.64 -17.49
N ALA A 56 -16.57 -6.58 -16.75
CA ALA A 56 -17.86 -5.90 -16.91
C ALA A 56 -17.94 -5.01 -18.17
N ALA A 57 -16.80 -4.57 -18.70
CA ALA A 57 -16.70 -3.72 -19.90
C ALA A 57 -16.46 -4.49 -21.19
N ALA A 58 -16.21 -5.80 -21.13
CA ALA A 58 -16.43 -6.65 -22.28
C ALA A 58 -17.93 -6.58 -22.59
N PRO A 59 -18.37 -6.02 -23.73
CA PRO A 59 -19.72 -6.31 -24.16
C PRO A 59 -19.74 -7.83 -24.27
N SER A 60 -20.55 -8.47 -23.42
CA SER A 60 -21.02 -9.82 -23.68
C SER A 60 -21.66 -9.76 -25.06
N ILE A 61 -20.85 -10.00 -26.10
CA ILE A 61 -21.30 -10.08 -27.47
C ILE A 61 -22.21 -11.30 -27.46
N VAL A 62 -23.50 -10.99 -27.38
CA VAL A 62 -24.59 -11.94 -27.50
C VAL A 62 -24.40 -12.66 -28.84
N ARG A 63 -24.10 -13.96 -28.73
CA ARG A 63 -24.64 -15.09 -29.51
C ARG A 63 -24.72 -14.91 -31.03
N LEU A 64 -24.09 -15.81 -31.80
CA LEU A 64 -24.59 -16.19 -33.12
C LEU A 64 -24.27 -17.66 -33.49
N LYS A 65 -25.39 -18.41 -33.62
CA LYS A 65 -25.66 -19.66 -34.34
C LYS A 65 -25.01 -20.98 -33.90
#